data_AF-G2PWD5-F1
#
_entry.id   AF-G2PWD5-F1
#
_cell.length_a   1.000
_cell.length_b   1.000
_cell.length_c   1.000
_cell.angle_alpha   90.00
_cell.angle_beta   90.00
_cell.angle_gamma   90.00
#
_symmetry.space_group_name_H-M   'P 1'
#
loop_
_entity.id
_entity.type
_entity.pdbx_description
1 polymer ?
#
loop_
_entity_poly.entity_id
_entity_poly.type
_entity_poly.pdbx_seq_one_letter_code
_entity_poly.pdbx_strand_id
1 'polypeptide(L)'
;MWQITFLPEAKKELFKLDKQTQKIVLAGIWKVSKNTLSQNEGGYGKPLGSKHASNLTGFFKIKFKDIGIRVVYALVPSKKVMNIVAVLPREDEYCYKVAEKRKKKYGKDLFIKSFESLENKDLH
;
A
#
# COMPACT_ATOMS: atom_id res chain seq x y z
N MET A 1 5.88 1.52 15.51
CA MET A 1 4.79 1.25 14.56
C MET A 1 4.63 2.47 13.67
N TRP A 2 4.46 2.27 12.37
CA TRP A 2 4.22 3.32 11.39
C TRP A 2 2.71 3.65 11.33
N GLN A 3 2.38 4.93 11.19
CA GLN A 3 1.01 5.36 10.95
C GLN A 3 0.57 4.91 9.56
N ILE A 4 -0.59 4.28 9.46
CA ILE A 4 -1.15 3.84 8.19
C ILE A 4 -2.11 4.91 7.68
N THR A 5 -1.90 5.40 6.46
CA THR A 5 -2.87 6.24 5.77
C THR A 5 -3.12 5.72 4.37
N PHE A 6 -4.22 6.13 3.75
CA PHE A 6 -4.69 5.62 2.47
C PHE A 6 -4.86 6.78 1.51
N LEU A 7 -4.49 6.56 0.24
CA LEU A 7 -5.03 7.38 -0.83
C LEU A 7 -6.55 7.18 -0.90
N PRO A 8 -7.33 8.21 -1.24
CA PRO A 8 -8.79 8.11 -1.34
C PRO A 8 -9.23 6.96 -2.24
N GLU A 9 -8.51 6.71 -3.33
CA GLU A 9 -8.81 5.59 -4.23
C GLU A 9 -8.47 4.23 -3.62
N ALA A 10 -7.37 4.12 -2.86
CA ALA A 10 -7.00 2.89 -2.18
C ALA A 10 -7.97 2.55 -1.03
N LYS A 11 -8.48 3.57 -0.34
CA LYS A 11 -9.54 3.44 0.66
C LYS A 11 -10.80 2.86 0.01
N LYS A 12 -11.24 3.42 -1.12
CA LYS A 12 -12.39 2.90 -1.89
C LYS A 12 -12.18 1.48 -2.39
N GLU A 13 -10.97 1.14 -2.85
CA GLU A 13 -10.62 -0.22 -3.27
C GLU A 13 -10.76 -1.24 -2.14
N LEU A 14 -10.25 -0.91 -0.95
CA LEU A 14 -10.39 -1.74 0.24
C LEU A 14 -11.89 -1.98 0.55
N PHE A 15 -12.71 -0.93 0.54
CA PHE A 15 -14.13 -1.05 0.88
C PHE A 15 -15.00 -1.76 -0.16
N LYS A 16 -14.49 -1.97 -1.38
CA LYS A 16 -15.17 -2.80 -2.40
C LYS A 16 -15.00 -4.30 -2.16
N LEU A 17 -14.03 -4.70 -1.35
CA LEU A 17 -13.82 -6.11 -1.00
C LEU A 17 -14.91 -6.58 -0.03
N ASP A 18 -15.14 -7.89 0.06
CA ASP A 18 -16.00 -8.44 1.11
C ASP A 18 -15.37 -8.22 2.51
N LYS A 19 -16.20 -8.22 3.55
CA LYS A 19 -15.77 -7.91 4.93
C LYS A 19 -14.71 -8.89 5.45
N GLN A 20 -14.67 -10.14 5.01
CA GLN A 20 -13.65 -11.11 5.45
C GLN A 20 -12.30 -10.78 4.83
N THR A 21 -12.28 -10.54 3.53
CA THR A 21 -11.08 -10.12 2.79
C THR A 21 -10.55 -8.78 3.31
N GLN A 22 -11.42 -7.81 3.61
CA GLN A 22 -11.02 -6.55 4.24
C GLN A 22 -10.24 -6.77 5.54
N LYS A 23 -10.75 -7.63 6.44
CA LYS A 23 -10.10 -7.95 7.72
C LYS A 23 -8.72 -8.57 7.51
N ILE A 24 -8.60 -9.52 6.58
CA ILE A 24 -7.32 -10.17 6.26
C ILE A 24 -6.31 -9.13 5.73
N VAL A 25 -6.73 -8.27 4.80
CA VAL A 25 -5.89 -7.22 4.22
C VAL A 25 -5.44 -6.23 5.29
N LEU A 26 -6.36 -5.75 6.13
CA LEU A 26 -6.07 -4.81 7.21
C LEU A 26 -5.11 -5.40 8.25
N ALA A 27 -5.32 -6.66 8.65
CA ALA A 27 -4.42 -7.35 9.57
C ALA A 27 -3.00 -7.48 8.99
N GLY A 28 -2.88 -7.79 7.69
CA GLY A 28 -1.59 -7.83 7.02
C GLY A 28 -0.91 -6.47 6.92
N ILE A 29 -1.65 -5.42 6.58
CA ILE A 29 -1.12 -4.04 6.57
C ILE A 29 -0.64 -3.65 7.97
N TRP A 30 -1.43 -3.93 9.01
CA TRP A 30 -1.08 -3.65 10.40
C TRP A 30 0.16 -4.43 10.87
N LYS A 31 0.30 -5.69 10.43
CA LYS A 31 1.52 -6.47 10.69
C LYS A 31 2.75 -5.83 10.05
N VAL A 32 2.64 -5.40 8.79
CA VAL A 32 3.74 -4.74 8.07
C VAL A 32 4.06 -3.36 8.64
N SER A 33 3.07 -2.60 9.11
CA SER A 33 3.29 -1.28 9.71
C SER A 33 4.13 -1.32 10.99
N LYS A 34 4.21 -2.48 11.67
CA LYS A 34 5.12 -2.65 12.81
C LYS A 34 6.58 -2.61 12.39
N ASN A 35 6.92 -3.13 11.22
CA ASN A 35 8.26 -3.13 10.65
C ASN A 35 8.22 -3.09 9.10
N THR A 36 8.20 -1.87 8.57
CA THR A 36 7.95 -1.57 7.15
C THR A 36 9.20 -1.65 6.27
N LEU A 37 10.39 -1.79 6.87
CA LEU A 37 11.67 -1.83 6.16
C LEU A 37 11.76 -3.00 5.19
N SER A 38 12.70 -2.96 4.25
CA SER A 38 12.86 -4.07 3.31
C SER A 38 13.30 -5.35 4.03
N GLN A 39 13.02 -6.54 3.46
CA GLN A 39 13.50 -7.81 4.04
C GLN A 39 15.02 -7.84 4.23
N ASN A 40 15.77 -7.14 3.38
CA ASN A 40 17.23 -7.02 3.47
C ASN A 40 17.68 -6.13 4.64
N GLU A 41 16.81 -5.24 5.10
CA GLU A 41 17.00 -4.38 6.28
C GLU A 41 16.24 -4.92 7.51
N GLY A 42 15.82 -6.18 7.46
CA GLY A 42 15.14 -6.86 8.57
C GLY A 42 13.65 -6.54 8.73
N GLY A 43 12.99 -5.95 7.73
CA GLY A 43 11.55 -5.66 7.75
C GLY A 43 10.70 -6.52 6.80
N TYR A 44 9.40 -6.22 6.71
CA TYR A 44 8.45 -7.02 5.90
C TYR A 44 8.24 -6.48 4.48
N GLY A 45 8.82 -5.33 4.14
CA GLY A 45 8.64 -4.69 2.85
C GLY A 45 9.38 -5.41 1.72
N LYS A 46 8.70 -5.58 0.59
CA LYS A 46 9.34 -6.01 -0.66
C LYS A 46 9.30 -4.85 -1.65
N PRO A 47 10.44 -4.30 -2.10
CA PRO A 47 10.43 -3.21 -3.05
C PRO A 47 9.74 -3.62 -4.35
N LEU A 48 9.02 -2.67 -4.94
CA LEU A 48 8.56 -2.78 -6.31
C LEU A 48 9.76 -2.48 -7.22
N GLY A 49 10.35 -3.53 -7.81
CA GLY A 49 11.33 -3.35 -8.87
C GLY A 49 10.73 -2.64 -10.10
N SER A 50 11.58 -2.04 -10.93
CA SER A 50 11.18 -1.50 -12.22
C SER A 50 10.83 -2.63 -13.20
N LYS A 51 9.72 -2.48 -13.93
CA LYS A 51 9.41 -3.28 -15.12
C LYS A 51 9.10 -2.31 -16.26
N HIS A 52 9.70 -2.53 -17.42
CA HIS A 52 9.38 -1.86 -18.70
C HIS A 52 9.13 -0.34 -18.58
N ALA A 53 10.18 0.45 -18.40
CA ALA A 53 10.17 1.92 -18.34
C ALA A 53 9.38 2.60 -17.20
N SER A 54 8.61 1.86 -16.39
CA SER A 54 7.93 2.41 -15.21
C SER A 54 8.84 2.44 -13.98
N ASN A 55 9.27 3.64 -13.58
CA ASN A 55 10.07 3.84 -12.37
C ASN A 55 9.15 3.80 -11.13
N LEU A 56 9.01 2.62 -10.51
CA LEU A 56 8.28 2.43 -9.26
C LEU A 56 9.22 2.32 -8.04
N THR A 57 10.44 2.85 -8.17
CA THR A 57 11.37 2.99 -7.05
C THR A 57 10.72 3.78 -5.92
N GLY A 58 10.92 3.31 -4.69
CA GLY A 58 10.34 3.85 -3.46
C GLY A 58 9.00 3.23 -3.06
N PHE A 59 8.37 2.43 -3.92
CA PHE A 59 7.17 1.68 -3.56
C PHE A 59 7.51 0.28 -3.06
N PHE A 60 6.64 -0.26 -2.23
CA PHE A 60 6.71 -1.59 -1.66
C PHE A 60 5.39 -2.34 -1.88
N LYS A 61 5.43 -3.68 -1.76
CA LYS A 61 4.24 -4.54 -1.86
C LYS A 61 4.08 -5.52 -0.72
N ILE A 62 2.82 -5.78 -0.39
CA ILE A 62 2.35 -6.92 0.40
C ILE A 62 1.59 -7.85 -0.55
N LYS A 63 1.90 -9.15 -0.51
CA LYS A 63 1.23 -10.18 -1.32
C LYS A 63 0.39 -11.06 -0.40
N PHE A 64 -0.92 -11.05 -0.58
CA PHE A 64 -1.85 -11.97 0.08
C PHE A 64 -2.16 -13.10 -0.90
N LYS A 65 -1.36 -14.17 -0.87
CA LYS A 65 -1.42 -15.24 -1.88
C LYS A 65 -2.77 -15.94 -1.89
N ASP A 66 -3.31 -16.24 -0.72
CA ASP A 66 -4.49 -17.10 -0.55
C ASP A 66 -5.79 -16.43 -1.01
N ILE A 67 -5.85 -15.10 -0.92
CA ILE A 67 -7.01 -14.29 -1.36
C ILE A 67 -6.76 -13.54 -2.67
N GLY A 68 -5.60 -13.75 -3.31
CA GLY A 68 -5.30 -13.15 -4.61
C GLY A 68 -5.19 -11.61 -4.61
N ILE A 69 -4.79 -10.98 -3.49
CA ILE A 69 -4.70 -9.51 -3.37
C ILE A 69 -3.26 -9.03 -3.23
N ARG A 70 -2.98 -7.86 -3.81
CA ARG A 70 -1.75 -7.09 -3.60
C ARG A 70 -2.07 -5.72 -3.03
N VAL A 71 -1.28 -5.34 -2.03
CA VAL A 71 -1.27 -3.98 -1.51
C VAL A 71 0.04 -3.33 -1.92
N VAL A 72 -0.04 -2.13 -2.51
CA VAL A 72 1.12 -1.29 -2.81
C VAL A 72 1.14 -0.12 -1.84
N TYR A 73 2.31 0.23 -1.33
CA TYR A 73 2.48 1.33 -0.39
C TYR A 73 3.79 2.09 -0.61
N ALA A 74 3.81 3.33 -0.13
CA ALA A 74 5.00 4.19 -0.06
C ALA A 74 5.29 4.56 1.41
N LEU A 75 6.54 4.89 1.71
CA LEU A 75 6.96 5.29 3.05
C LEU A 75 7.31 6.78 3.10
N VAL A 76 6.98 7.40 4.23
CA VAL A 76 7.44 8.75 4.62
C VAL A 76 8.27 8.60 5.89
N PRO A 77 9.58 8.31 5.79
CA PRO A 77 10.41 7.98 6.95
C PRO A 77 10.46 9.07 8.01
N SER A 78 10.53 10.34 7.60
CA SER A 78 10.57 11.49 8.51
C SER A 78 9.33 11.59 9.40
N LYS A 79 8.19 11.04 8.97
CA LYS A 79 6.92 11.07 9.71
C LYS A 79 6.50 9.70 10.26
N LYS A 80 7.29 8.65 10.01
CA LYS A 80 6.88 7.24 10.25
C LYS A 80 5.49 6.93 9.65
N VAL A 81 5.20 7.39 8.43
CA VAL A 81 3.93 7.11 7.75
C VAL A 81 4.09 6.07 6.63
N MET A 82 3.15 5.14 6.56
CA MET A 82 2.96 4.16 5.50
C MET A 82 1.70 4.54 4.71
N ASN A 83 1.90 5.07 3.51
CA ASN A 83 0.84 5.48 2.60
C ASN A 83 0.42 4.28 1.75
N ILE A 84 -0.78 3.74 1.97
CA ILE A 84 -1.38 2.72 1.14
C ILE A 84 -1.81 3.36 -0.17
N VAL A 85 -1.13 2.93 -1.23
CA VAL A 85 -1.27 3.49 -2.56
C VAL A 85 -2.29 2.72 -3.37
N ALA A 86 -2.40 1.39 -3.20
CA ALA A 86 -3.39 0.56 -3.90
C ALA A 86 -3.71 -0.73 -3.14
N VAL A 87 -4.95 -1.22 -3.28
CA VAL A 87 -5.42 -2.52 -2.78
C VAL A 87 -6.14 -3.24 -3.91
N LEU A 88 -5.43 -4.06 -4.69
CA LEU A 88 -5.96 -4.57 -5.97
C LEU A 88 -5.73 -6.07 -6.15
N PRO A 89 -6.52 -6.76 -7.00
CA PRO A 89 -6.29 -8.16 -7.34
C PRO A 89 -4.90 -8.41 -7.94
N ARG A 90 -4.52 -9.69 -7.95
CA ARG A 90 -3.19 -10.18 -8.39
C ARG A 90 -2.93 -10.03 -9.90
N GLU A 91 -3.77 -9.37 -10.68
CA GLU A 91 -3.46 -9.07 -12.09
C GLU A 91 -2.19 -8.22 -12.16
N ASP A 92 -1.08 -8.86 -12.52
CA ASP A 92 0.27 -8.32 -12.38
C ASP A 92 0.35 -6.91 -12.98
N GLU A 93 -0.08 -6.72 -14.21
CA GLU A 93 0.01 -5.42 -14.87
C GLU A 93 -0.90 -4.35 -14.29
N TYR A 94 -2.12 -4.69 -13.86
CA TYR A 94 -3.10 -3.69 -13.44
C TYR A 94 -2.64 -2.95 -12.18
N CYS A 95 -2.12 -3.69 -11.19
CA CYS A 95 -1.62 -3.12 -9.95
C CYS A 95 -0.44 -2.16 -10.19
N TYR A 96 0.50 -2.51 -11.09
CA TYR A 96 1.62 -1.64 -11.44
C TYR A 96 1.15 -0.40 -12.21
N LYS A 97 0.24 -0.53 -13.18
CA LYS A 97 -0.33 0.60 -13.95
C LYS A 97 -1.04 1.60 -13.02
N VAL A 98 -1.80 1.11 -12.04
CA VAL A 98 -2.47 1.97 -11.06
C VAL A 98 -1.46 2.68 -10.16
N ALA A 99 -0.43 1.98 -9.67
CA ALA A 99 0.62 2.58 -8.86
C ALA A 99 1.37 3.68 -9.65
N GLU A 100 1.67 3.45 -10.92
CA GLU A 100 2.31 4.44 -11.79
C GLU A 100 1.41 5.66 -12.03
N LYS A 101 0.12 5.44 -12.33
CA LYS A 101 -0.86 6.52 -12.49
C LYS A 101 -0.95 7.37 -11.23
N ARG A 102 -0.95 6.74 -10.05
CA ARG A 102 -0.96 7.43 -8.75
C ARG A 102 0.35 8.16 -8.50
N LYS A 103 1.50 7.58 -8.86
CA LYS A 103 2.79 8.27 -8.82
C LYS A 103 2.79 9.53 -9.70
N LYS A 104 2.23 9.48 -10.91
CA LYS A 104 2.09 10.65 -11.80
C LYS A 104 1.14 11.70 -11.23
N LYS A 105 0.02 11.28 -10.62
CA LYS A 105 -0.99 12.17 -10.04
C LYS A 105 -0.51 12.90 -8.78
N TYR A 106 0.09 12.17 -7.84
CA TYR A 106 0.47 12.70 -6.51
C TYR A 106 1.95 13.09 -6.43
N GLY A 107 2.79 12.59 -7.33
CA GLY A 107 4.20 12.96 -7.41
C GLY A 107 4.96 12.70 -6.11
N LYS A 108 5.70 13.72 -5.64
CA LYS A 108 6.49 13.65 -4.41
C LYS A 108 5.63 13.50 -3.16
N ASP A 109 4.37 13.92 -3.18
CA ASP A 109 3.48 13.92 -2.01
C ASP A 109 3.34 12.52 -1.39
N LEU A 110 3.40 11.47 -2.21
CA LEU A 110 3.38 10.07 -1.75
C LEU A 110 4.49 9.73 -0.75
N PHE A 111 5.59 10.48 -0.76
CA PHE A 111 6.79 10.26 0.03
C PHE A 111 7.06 11.35 1.08
N ILE A 112 6.23 12.40 1.14
CA ILE A 112 6.40 13.53 2.08
C ILE A 112 5.15 13.86 2.90
N LYS A 113 3.95 13.55 2.41
CA LYS A 113 2.66 13.83 3.07
C LYS A 113 2.03 12.54 3.61
N SER A 114 1.15 12.71 4.58
CA SER A 114 0.16 11.71 4.99
C SER A 114 -1.16 11.99 4.29
N PHE A 115 -1.97 10.95 4.09
CA PHE A 115 -3.30 11.06 3.50
C PHE A 115 -4.37 10.69 4.54
N GLU A 116 -5.42 9.98 4.15
CA GLU A 116 -6.56 9.67 5.01
C GLU A 116 -6.25 8.48 5.94
N SER A 117 -6.43 8.64 7.25
CA SER A 117 -6.50 7.50 8.16
C SER A 117 -7.83 6.78 8.01
N LEU A 118 -7.87 5.49 8.34
CA LEU A 118 -9.13 4.81 8.62
C LEU A 118 -9.61 5.26 10.00
N GLU A 119 -10.80 5.81 10.07
CA GLU A 119 -11.48 6.11 11.32
C GLU A 119 -12.36 4.91 11.72
N ASN A 120 -12.64 4.72 13.01
CA ASN A 120 -13.49 3.61 13.48
C ASN A 120 -14.87 3.60 12.81
N LYS A 121 -15.40 4.76 12.41
CA LYS A 121 -16.65 4.89 11.67
C LYS A 121 -16.61 4.25 10.27
N ASP A 122 -15.43 4.07 9.70
CA ASP A 122 -15.27 3.47 8.37
C ASP A 122 -15.34 1.93 8.41
N LEU A 123 -15.30 1.30 9.60
CA LEU A 123 -15.27 -0.16 9.77
C LEU A 123 -16.65 -0.79 10.02
N HIS A 124 -17.69 0.03 10.24
CA HIS A 124 -19.06 -0.40 10.49
C HIS A 124 -19.89 -0.35 9.21
#